data_AF-A0A5J4VQL2-F1
#
_entry.id   AF-A0A5J4VQL2-F1
#
_cell.length_a   1.000
_cell.length_b   1.000
_cell.length_c   1.000
_cell.angle_alpha   90.00
_cell.angle_beta   90.00
_cell.angle_gamma   90.00
#
_symmetry.space_group_name_H-M   'P 1'
#
loop_
_entity.id
_entity.type
_entity.pdbx_description
1 polymer ?
#
loop_
_entity_poly.entity_id
_entity_poly.type
_entity_poly.pdbx_seq_one_letter_code
_entity_poly.pdbx_strand_id
1 'polypeptide(L)'
;MFLIIVALAARSFGIIFFNDHIYYYDAKIDKNGVVELDAKDAANVTDLPQKSRRVTDFALLKSDTTETDLSYFQWTLQTDDIEGTIIAQPLTTADIACQNTVLAHKRGLYGLFGFTQWSLSLFTHFPPSITYMIRNGPTKVTYKNVPDALKDQLQEKVISQSCDDEEALKYLDFSLKSAGMVSSECVTNAGIPIEPNKCNNGKKVSKDLKGYRIGNFYDYSATDVKGLIIRFGSILVDDMILVGWGWSEWIAAVSQSDYSYKGYRVLIDSDRKYNGYLLFSPSQGTAWFIISIIFGVVGGLMIFTGIMILVCYYCKRV
;
A
#
# COMPACT_ATOMS: atom_id res chain seq x y z
N MET A 1 -27.62 5.84 29.81
CA MET A 1 -26.20 6.22 29.59
C MET A 1 -25.24 5.06 29.80
N PHE A 2 -25.35 4.30 30.89
CA PHE A 2 -24.49 3.13 31.18
C PHE A 2 -24.58 2.00 30.13
N LEU A 3 -25.77 1.74 29.56
CA LEU A 3 -25.97 0.72 28.52
C LEU A 3 -25.29 1.04 27.17
N ILE A 4 -25.09 2.32 26.84
CA ILE A 4 -24.41 2.75 25.61
C ILE A 4 -22.89 2.52 25.74
N ILE A 5 -22.33 2.73 26.94
CA ILE A 5 -20.91 2.50 27.22
C ILE A 5 -20.58 1.00 27.16
N VAL A 6 -21.48 0.13 27.65
CA VAL A 6 -21.32 -1.33 27.57
C VAL A 6 -21.45 -1.84 26.12
N ALA A 7 -22.33 -1.28 25.30
CA ALA A 7 -22.44 -1.63 23.88
C ALA A 7 -21.21 -1.20 23.05
N LEU A 8 -20.60 -0.05 23.38
CA LEU A 8 -19.33 0.39 22.78
C LEU A 8 -18.14 -0.45 23.25
N ALA A 9 -18.12 -0.86 24.52
CA ALA A 9 -17.09 -1.76 25.06
C ALA A 9 -17.22 -3.19 24.50
N ALA A 10 -18.43 -3.68 24.24
CA ALA A 10 -18.66 -5.01 23.66
C ALA A 10 -18.25 -5.10 22.18
N ARG A 11 -18.31 -3.99 21.41
CA ARG A 11 -17.70 -3.92 20.07
C ARG A 11 -16.17 -3.81 20.09
N SER A 12 -15.59 -3.56 21.26
CA SER A 12 -14.13 -3.43 21.45
C SER A 12 -13.44 -4.73 21.85
N PHE A 13 -14.15 -5.87 21.92
CA PHE A 13 -13.50 -7.17 21.93
C PHE A 13 -12.92 -7.42 20.54
N GLY A 14 -11.79 -6.75 20.27
CA GLY A 14 -11.02 -6.89 19.05
C GLY A 14 -10.66 -8.36 18.86
N ILE A 15 -10.89 -8.84 17.65
CA ILE A 15 -10.42 -10.14 17.23
C ILE A 15 -8.90 -10.16 17.43
N ILE A 16 -8.42 -11.23 18.07
CA ILE A 16 -6.99 -11.46 18.22
C ILE A 16 -6.48 -11.88 16.84
N PHE A 17 -5.77 -10.97 16.18
CA PHE A 17 -4.96 -11.32 15.02
C PHE A 17 -3.90 -12.33 15.45
N PHE A 18 -3.83 -13.48 14.79
CA PHE A 18 -2.80 -14.48 15.09
C PHE A 18 -1.42 -14.01 14.61
N ASN A 19 -1.41 -13.26 13.50
CA ASN A 19 -0.28 -12.49 13.02
C ASN A 19 -0.75 -11.06 12.73
N ASP A 20 -0.10 -10.09 13.35
CA ASP A 20 -0.55 -8.69 13.33
C ASP A 20 0.54 -7.72 12.87
N HIS A 21 1.68 -8.19 12.35
CA HIS A 21 2.77 -7.32 11.94
C HIS A 21 3.00 -7.30 10.43
N ILE A 22 3.27 -6.10 9.91
CA ILE A 22 3.84 -5.87 8.58
C ILE A 22 5.32 -5.55 8.71
N TYR A 23 6.15 -6.05 7.79
CA TYR A 23 7.60 -5.94 7.85
C TYR A 23 8.18 -5.19 6.65
N TYR A 24 9.18 -4.35 6.89
CA TYR A 24 9.78 -3.50 5.86
C TYR A 24 11.20 -3.03 6.21
N TYR A 25 11.98 -2.66 5.20
CA TYR A 25 13.29 -2.06 5.40
C TYR A 25 13.18 -0.55 5.67
N ASP A 26 13.59 -0.11 6.86
CA ASP A 26 13.51 1.30 7.23
C ASP A 26 14.72 2.16 6.83
N ALA A 27 15.23 1.95 5.62
CA ALA A 27 16.25 2.82 5.04
C ALA A 27 15.64 3.96 4.21
N LYS A 28 16.47 4.91 3.80
CA LYS A 28 16.12 6.04 2.95
C LYS A 28 17.21 6.22 1.90
N ILE A 29 16.82 6.70 0.72
CA ILE A 29 17.77 7.16 -0.29
C ILE A 29 18.36 8.48 0.20
N ASP A 30 19.68 8.56 0.28
CA ASP A 30 20.39 9.79 0.62
C ASP A 30 20.46 10.75 -0.58
N LYS A 31 21.10 11.92 -0.38
CA LYS A 31 21.27 12.94 -1.44
C LYS A 31 22.11 12.48 -2.63
N ASN A 32 22.88 11.40 -2.48
CA ASN A 32 23.76 10.84 -3.50
C ASN A 32 23.12 9.64 -4.22
N GLY A 33 21.87 9.28 -3.89
CA GLY A 33 21.20 8.11 -4.45
C GLY A 33 21.56 6.80 -3.75
N VAL A 34 22.19 6.84 -2.58
CA VAL A 34 22.65 5.66 -1.84
C VAL A 34 21.61 5.27 -0.79
N VAL A 35 21.32 3.97 -0.73
CA VAL A 35 20.61 3.35 0.39
C VAL A 35 21.62 2.57 1.23
N GLU A 36 21.64 2.83 2.54
CA GLU A 36 22.43 2.05 3.50
C GLU A 36 21.48 1.13 4.29
N LEU A 37 21.67 -0.18 4.14
CA LEU A 37 20.94 -1.21 4.88
C LEU A 37 21.76 -1.65 6.09
N ASP A 38 21.08 -1.87 7.21
CA ASP A 38 21.70 -2.45 8.39
C ASP A 38 21.68 -3.97 8.25
N ALA A 39 22.85 -4.61 8.35
CA ALA A 39 22.99 -6.06 8.32
C ALA A 39 23.33 -6.64 9.70
N LYS A 40 23.24 -5.81 10.76
CA LYS A 40 23.48 -6.26 12.13
C LYS A 40 22.60 -7.47 12.45
N ASP A 41 23.20 -8.53 12.98
CA ASP A 41 22.49 -9.76 13.38
C ASP A 41 21.84 -10.55 12.22
N ALA A 42 22.13 -10.21 10.95
CA ALA A 42 21.64 -10.96 9.80
C ALA A 42 22.20 -12.39 9.78
N ALA A 43 21.33 -13.41 9.69
CA ALA A 43 21.75 -14.80 9.61
C ALA A 43 22.24 -15.18 8.19
N ASN A 44 21.73 -14.52 7.16
CA ASN A 44 22.09 -14.71 5.76
C ASN A 44 21.73 -13.47 4.92
N VAL A 45 22.05 -13.49 3.62
CA VAL A 45 21.83 -12.34 2.71
C VAL A 45 20.36 -11.97 2.48
N THR A 46 19.42 -12.86 2.78
CA THR A 46 17.97 -12.63 2.66
C THR A 46 17.31 -12.26 3.98
N ASP A 47 18.01 -12.44 5.10
CA ASP A 47 17.51 -12.21 6.46
C ASP A 47 18.10 -10.92 7.05
N LEU A 48 17.96 -9.83 6.29
CA LEU A 48 18.37 -8.51 6.77
C LEU A 48 17.32 -8.00 7.78
N PRO A 49 17.74 -7.32 8.86
CA PRO A 49 16.83 -6.73 9.83
C PRO A 49 15.74 -5.86 9.20
N GLN A 50 14.49 -6.23 9.47
CA GLN A 50 13.31 -5.47 9.08
C GLN A 50 12.73 -4.76 10.30
N LYS A 51 12.12 -3.59 10.06
CA LYS A 51 11.21 -3.00 11.04
C LYS A 51 9.84 -3.61 10.86
N SER A 52 9.09 -3.64 11.96
CA SER A 52 7.70 -4.03 11.95
C SER A 52 6.77 -2.96 12.50
N ARG A 53 5.50 -3.03 12.08
CA ARG A 53 4.38 -2.24 12.58
C ARG A 53 3.18 -3.13 12.76
N ARG A 54 2.34 -2.85 13.76
CA ARG A 54 1.11 -3.61 13.90
C ARG A 54 0.10 -3.15 12.86
N VAL A 55 -0.63 -4.09 12.28
CA VAL A 55 -1.72 -3.83 11.34
C VAL A 55 -2.78 -2.96 12.00
N THR A 56 -3.05 -3.17 13.29
CA THR A 56 -4.01 -2.40 14.07
C THR A 56 -3.56 -0.97 14.39
N ASP A 57 -2.29 -0.60 14.14
CA ASP A 57 -1.81 0.78 14.23
C ASP A 57 -2.32 1.65 13.06
N PHE A 58 -2.90 1.04 12.02
CA PHE A 58 -3.41 1.73 10.84
C PHE A 58 -4.93 1.84 10.91
N ALA A 59 -5.48 3.00 10.54
CA ALA A 59 -6.92 3.18 10.51
C ALA A 59 -7.61 2.30 9.45
N LEU A 60 -8.86 1.93 9.71
CA LEU A 60 -9.72 1.33 8.68
C LEU A 60 -9.99 2.35 7.57
N LEU A 61 -10.03 1.90 6.32
CA LEU A 61 -10.46 2.71 5.18
C LEU A 61 -11.94 3.10 5.30
N LYS A 62 -12.76 2.20 5.86
CA LYS A 62 -14.16 2.41 6.18
C LYS A 62 -14.41 1.98 7.63
N SER A 63 -14.87 2.90 8.47
CA SER A 63 -15.01 2.69 9.92
C SER A 63 -16.08 1.67 10.32
N ASP A 64 -16.98 1.33 9.40
CA ASP A 64 -18.12 0.44 9.60
C ASP A 64 -17.88 -0.98 9.08
N THR A 65 -16.70 -1.27 8.53
CA THR A 65 -16.31 -2.58 8.00
C THR A 65 -15.49 -3.37 9.01
N THR A 66 -15.70 -4.69 9.06
CA THR A 66 -14.92 -5.63 9.88
C THR A 66 -14.44 -6.83 9.08
N GLU A 67 -13.40 -7.50 9.58
CA GLU A 67 -12.84 -8.73 9.01
C GLU A 67 -13.84 -9.90 9.03
N THR A 68 -14.87 -9.82 9.88
CA THR A 68 -15.95 -10.81 10.00
C THR A 68 -17.13 -10.54 9.08
N ASP A 69 -17.14 -9.43 8.35
CA ASP A 69 -18.21 -9.15 7.40
C ASP A 69 -18.28 -10.26 6.34
N LEU A 70 -19.50 -10.67 5.99
CA LEU A 70 -19.72 -11.74 5.00
C LEU A 70 -19.14 -11.36 3.63
N SER A 71 -19.10 -10.07 3.32
CA SER A 71 -18.49 -9.56 2.11
C SER A 71 -17.94 -8.16 2.34
N TYR A 72 -16.90 -7.85 1.58
CA TYR A 72 -16.38 -6.52 1.43
C TYR A 72 -15.85 -6.37 0.01
N PHE A 73 -16.21 -5.29 -0.64
CA PHE A 73 -15.60 -4.90 -1.89
C PHE A 73 -15.48 -3.39 -1.91
N GLN A 74 -14.44 -2.94 -2.59
CA GLN A 74 -14.31 -1.53 -2.88
C GLN A 74 -15.24 -1.20 -4.05
N TRP A 75 -15.86 -0.02 -3.96
CA TRP A 75 -16.70 0.48 -5.04
C TRP A 75 -15.88 0.50 -6.33
N THR A 76 -16.40 -0.06 -7.43
CA THR A 76 -15.72 -0.22 -8.75
C THR A 76 -14.60 -1.27 -8.83
N LEU A 77 -14.43 -2.13 -7.81
CA LEU A 77 -13.50 -3.26 -7.86
C LEU A 77 -14.20 -4.59 -7.50
N GLN A 78 -15.38 -4.80 -8.06
CA GLN A 78 -15.97 -6.14 -8.13
C GLN A 78 -15.37 -6.92 -9.30
N THR A 79 -15.60 -8.23 -9.33
CA THR A 79 -15.11 -9.13 -10.38
C THR A 79 -15.33 -8.58 -11.79
N ASP A 80 -16.56 -8.17 -12.12
CA ASP A 80 -16.90 -7.68 -13.46
C ASP A 80 -16.41 -6.24 -13.73
N ASP A 81 -16.16 -5.47 -12.66
CA ASP A 81 -15.68 -4.09 -12.77
C ASP A 81 -14.17 -4.03 -13.07
N ILE A 82 -13.40 -5.02 -12.59
CA ILE A 82 -11.93 -5.04 -12.69
C ILE A 82 -11.47 -4.88 -14.14
N GLU A 83 -12.04 -5.64 -15.07
CA GLU A 83 -11.67 -5.61 -16.49
C GLU A 83 -11.91 -4.25 -17.14
N GLY A 84 -12.85 -3.45 -16.61
CA GLY A 84 -13.15 -2.10 -17.09
C GLY A 84 -12.19 -1.03 -16.57
N THR A 85 -11.32 -1.37 -15.61
CA THR A 85 -10.36 -0.41 -15.06
C THR A 85 -9.20 -0.15 -16.03
N ILE A 86 -8.65 1.05 -16.00
CA ILE A 86 -7.45 1.41 -16.77
C ILE A 86 -6.19 0.66 -16.31
N ILE A 87 -6.19 0.12 -15.08
CA ILE A 87 -5.08 -0.72 -14.56
C ILE A 87 -5.14 -2.12 -15.16
N ALA A 88 -6.35 -2.62 -15.42
CA ALA A 88 -6.58 -3.95 -15.96
C ALA A 88 -6.41 -4.04 -17.47
N GLN A 89 -6.37 -2.91 -18.19
CA GLN A 89 -6.15 -2.95 -19.63
C GLN A 89 -4.79 -3.57 -19.97
N PRO A 90 -4.66 -4.26 -21.12
CA PRO A 90 -3.38 -4.74 -21.60
C PRO A 90 -2.32 -3.62 -21.61
N LEU A 91 -1.10 -3.96 -21.20
CA LEU A 91 0.04 -3.05 -21.31
C LEU A 91 0.20 -2.50 -22.74
N THR A 92 0.43 -1.19 -22.86
CA THR A 92 0.62 -0.55 -24.17
C THR A 92 1.98 -0.93 -24.77
N THR A 93 2.18 -0.65 -26.07
CA THR A 93 3.51 -0.80 -26.71
C THR A 93 4.60 -0.03 -25.97
N ALA A 94 4.27 1.14 -25.44
CA ALA A 94 5.19 1.94 -24.64
C ALA A 94 5.52 1.25 -23.31
N ASP A 95 4.55 0.64 -22.65
CA ASP A 95 4.79 -0.12 -21.42
C ASP A 95 5.68 -1.35 -21.67
N ILE A 96 5.44 -2.06 -22.77
CA ILE A 96 6.19 -3.26 -23.15
C ILE A 96 7.63 -2.94 -23.58
N ALA A 97 7.90 -1.73 -24.09
CA ALA A 97 9.23 -1.33 -24.55
C ALA A 97 10.30 -1.32 -23.44
N CYS A 98 9.90 -1.26 -22.17
CA CYS A 98 10.80 -1.38 -21.04
C CYS A 98 10.56 -2.72 -20.31
N GLN A 99 11.52 -3.64 -20.39
CA GLN A 99 11.40 -4.99 -19.84
C GLN A 99 11.06 -5.01 -18.35
N ASN A 100 11.62 -4.07 -17.58
CA ASN A 100 11.32 -3.92 -16.15
C ASN A 100 9.84 -3.61 -15.87
N THR A 101 9.12 -2.91 -16.75
CA THR A 101 7.67 -2.70 -16.61
C THR A 101 6.91 -4.02 -16.80
N VAL A 102 7.29 -4.81 -17.81
CA VAL A 102 6.71 -6.14 -18.05
C VAL A 102 6.97 -7.06 -16.86
N LEU A 103 8.16 -7.05 -16.30
CA LEU A 103 8.51 -7.85 -15.12
C LEU A 103 7.77 -7.38 -13.86
N ALA A 104 7.64 -6.07 -13.65
CA ALA A 104 6.84 -5.53 -12.55
C ALA A 104 5.36 -5.97 -12.67
N HIS A 105 4.83 -6.04 -13.90
CA HIS A 105 3.50 -6.59 -14.14
C HIS A 105 3.41 -8.08 -13.83
N LYS A 106 4.33 -8.90 -14.37
CA LYS A 106 4.38 -10.35 -14.12
C LYS A 106 4.55 -10.70 -12.64
N ARG A 107 5.27 -9.88 -11.88
CA ARG A 107 5.46 -10.03 -10.42
C ARG A 107 4.31 -9.43 -9.59
N GLY A 108 3.24 -8.95 -10.24
CA GLY A 108 2.10 -8.33 -9.57
C GLY A 108 2.34 -6.92 -9.01
N LEU A 109 3.56 -6.37 -9.06
CA LEU A 109 3.87 -5.05 -8.52
C LEU A 109 3.13 -3.93 -9.25
N TYR A 110 3.01 -4.02 -10.59
CA TYR A 110 2.24 -3.05 -11.37
C TYR A 110 0.77 -3.01 -10.91
N GLY A 111 0.13 -4.18 -10.80
CA GLY A 111 -1.23 -4.32 -10.29
C GLY A 111 -1.34 -3.84 -8.84
N LEU A 112 -0.41 -4.22 -7.97
CA LEU A 112 -0.39 -3.79 -6.57
C LEU A 112 -0.39 -2.25 -6.47
N PHE A 113 0.47 -1.57 -7.23
CA PHE A 113 0.52 -0.11 -7.23
C PHE A 113 -0.78 0.52 -7.75
N GLY A 114 -1.25 0.08 -8.91
CA GLY A 114 -2.44 0.63 -9.54
C GLY A 114 -3.73 0.38 -8.75
N PHE A 115 -4.00 -0.86 -8.35
CA PHE A 115 -5.20 -1.20 -7.58
C PHE A 115 -5.16 -0.65 -6.15
N THR A 116 -4.00 -0.56 -5.50
CA THR A 116 -3.93 0.10 -4.19
C THR A 116 -4.21 1.60 -4.29
N GLN A 117 -3.69 2.28 -5.32
CA GLN A 117 -4.07 3.68 -5.57
C GLN A 117 -5.58 3.81 -5.79
N TRP A 118 -6.16 2.89 -6.58
CA TRP A 118 -7.61 2.83 -6.81
C TRP A 118 -8.39 2.66 -5.51
N SER A 119 -7.89 1.83 -4.59
CA SER A 119 -8.48 1.61 -3.28
C SER A 119 -8.49 2.84 -2.37
N LEU A 120 -7.47 3.69 -2.51
CA LEU A 120 -7.21 4.79 -1.61
C LEU A 120 -7.72 6.14 -2.14
N SER A 121 -8.02 6.24 -3.44
CA SER A 121 -8.45 7.48 -4.10
C SER A 121 -9.81 7.35 -4.79
N LEU A 122 -10.67 8.34 -4.55
CA LEU A 122 -11.98 8.43 -5.22
C LEU A 122 -11.89 9.03 -6.64
N PHE A 123 -10.82 9.76 -6.96
CA PHE A 123 -10.79 10.63 -8.15
C PHE A 123 -9.53 10.48 -9.02
N THR A 124 -8.45 9.92 -8.48
CA THR A 124 -7.21 9.69 -9.23
C THR A 124 -6.98 8.20 -9.38
N HIS A 125 -7.21 7.73 -10.60
CA HIS A 125 -6.87 6.40 -11.04
C HIS A 125 -5.95 6.55 -12.23
N PHE A 126 -4.82 5.87 -12.25
CA PHE A 126 -3.95 5.85 -13.43
C PHE A 126 -3.03 4.62 -13.46
N PRO A 127 -2.65 4.14 -14.66
CA PRO A 127 -1.61 3.13 -14.80
C PRO A 127 -0.27 3.64 -14.23
N PRO A 128 0.46 2.85 -13.42
CA PRO A 128 1.71 3.28 -12.81
C PRO A 128 2.87 3.39 -13.83
N SER A 129 3.67 4.45 -13.69
CA SER A 129 4.97 4.58 -14.36
C SER A 129 6.07 3.89 -13.54
N ILE A 130 6.42 2.66 -13.93
CA ILE A 130 7.50 1.88 -13.32
C ILE A 130 8.85 2.53 -13.63
N THR A 131 9.03 3.08 -14.83
CA THR A 131 10.28 3.75 -15.23
C THR A 131 10.55 5.01 -14.42
N TYR A 132 9.50 5.76 -14.07
CA TYR A 132 9.61 6.87 -13.12
C TYR A 132 10.12 6.39 -11.76
N MET A 133 9.55 5.30 -11.23
CA MET A 133 9.95 4.76 -9.94
C MET A 133 11.40 4.26 -9.96
N ILE A 134 11.83 3.58 -11.03
CA ILE A 134 13.23 3.14 -11.20
C ILE A 134 14.17 4.35 -11.24
N ARG A 135 13.83 5.39 -12.02
CA ARG A 135 14.65 6.61 -12.14
C ARG A 135 14.82 7.35 -10.82
N ASN A 136 13.80 7.32 -9.96
CA ASN A 136 13.84 7.94 -8.64
C ASN A 136 14.23 6.95 -7.52
N GLY A 137 14.63 5.73 -7.88
CA GLY A 137 15.17 4.74 -6.97
C GLY A 137 16.65 4.96 -6.64
N PRO A 138 17.24 4.11 -5.78
CA PRO A 138 18.65 4.20 -5.48
C PRO A 138 19.50 3.89 -6.71
N THR A 139 20.65 4.53 -6.81
CA THR A 139 21.73 4.19 -7.75
C THR A 139 22.75 3.24 -7.11
N LYS A 140 22.67 3.09 -5.78
CA LYS A 140 23.59 2.27 -5.01
C LYS A 140 22.97 1.77 -3.71
N VAL A 141 23.33 0.54 -3.33
CA VAL A 141 23.04 -0.06 -2.03
C VAL A 141 24.35 -0.40 -1.32
N THR A 142 24.42 -0.04 -0.05
CA THR A 142 25.55 -0.31 0.85
C THR A 142 25.03 -0.99 2.11
N TYR A 143 25.91 -1.70 2.81
CA TYR A 143 25.57 -2.43 4.01
C TYR A 143 26.47 -1.97 5.16
N LYS A 144 25.89 -1.72 6.32
CA LYS A 144 26.62 -1.47 7.57
C LYS A 144 26.47 -2.63 8.54
N ASN A 145 27.37 -2.69 9.52
CA ASN A 145 27.38 -3.70 10.58
C ASN A 145 27.33 -5.15 10.05
N VAL A 146 27.98 -5.40 8.90
CA VAL A 146 27.96 -6.71 8.25
C VAL A 146 28.71 -7.73 9.11
N PRO A 147 28.06 -8.85 9.51
CA PRO A 147 28.72 -9.94 10.21
C PRO A 147 29.90 -10.48 9.41
N ASP A 148 30.97 -10.90 10.08
CA ASP A 148 32.20 -11.38 9.41
C ASP A 148 31.92 -12.49 8.40
N ALA A 149 31.01 -13.42 8.72
CA ALA A 149 30.60 -14.52 7.85
C ALA A 149 29.89 -14.09 6.55
N LEU A 150 29.39 -12.83 6.48
CA LEU A 150 28.62 -12.30 5.37
C LEU A 150 29.34 -11.21 4.57
N LYS A 151 30.55 -10.79 4.98
CA LYS A 151 31.29 -9.69 4.34
C LYS A 151 31.50 -9.87 2.83
N ASP A 152 31.79 -11.10 2.40
CA ASP A 152 32.00 -11.41 0.99
C ASP A 152 30.69 -11.44 0.18
N GLN A 153 29.55 -11.60 0.85
CA GLN A 153 28.23 -11.73 0.21
C GLN A 153 27.44 -10.42 0.22
N LEU A 154 27.60 -9.60 1.26
CA LEU A 154 26.96 -8.30 1.45
C LEU A 154 27.92 -7.16 1.09
N GLN A 155 28.31 -7.13 -0.19
CA GLN A 155 29.15 -6.07 -0.75
C GLN A 155 28.31 -4.90 -1.27
N GLU A 156 28.95 -3.76 -1.48
CA GLU A 156 28.34 -2.62 -2.18
C GLU A 156 27.79 -3.06 -3.55
N LYS A 157 26.56 -2.63 -3.87
CA LYS A 157 25.91 -2.91 -5.15
C LYS A 157 25.58 -1.62 -5.86
N VAL A 158 26.08 -1.47 -7.08
CA VAL A 158 25.61 -0.42 -8.00
C VAL A 158 24.32 -0.92 -8.63
N ILE A 159 23.28 -0.08 -8.57
CA ILE A 159 21.96 -0.39 -9.12
C ILE A 159 21.83 0.36 -10.44
N SER A 160 21.69 -0.38 -11.55
CA SER A 160 21.52 0.26 -12.84
C SER A 160 20.09 0.79 -12.96
N GLN A 161 19.96 2.08 -13.28
CA GLN A 161 18.67 2.69 -13.59
C GLN A 161 18.38 2.50 -15.08
N SER A 162 18.12 1.26 -15.48
CA SER A 162 17.86 0.87 -16.88
C SER A 162 16.54 0.10 -17.01
N CYS A 163 16.15 -0.17 -18.26
CA CYS A 163 14.98 -1.00 -18.54
C CYS A 163 15.24 -2.51 -18.42
N ASP A 164 16.50 -2.92 -18.35
CA ASP A 164 16.91 -4.32 -18.48
C ASP A 164 17.51 -4.88 -17.19
N ASP A 165 17.82 -4.03 -16.20
CA ASP A 165 18.34 -4.46 -14.90
C ASP A 165 17.19 -4.72 -13.92
N GLU A 166 16.85 -6.00 -13.75
CA GLU A 166 15.77 -6.42 -12.83
C GLU A 166 16.06 -6.11 -11.36
N GLU A 167 17.33 -5.88 -11.00
CA GLU A 167 17.74 -5.57 -9.63
C GLU A 167 17.08 -4.27 -9.16
N ALA A 168 16.88 -3.29 -10.06
CA ALA A 168 16.19 -2.04 -9.76
C ALA A 168 14.76 -2.25 -9.22
N LEU A 169 14.07 -3.32 -9.65
CA LEU A 169 12.72 -3.64 -9.19
C LEU A 169 12.66 -4.02 -7.70
N LYS A 170 13.76 -4.56 -7.15
CA LYS A 170 13.84 -4.94 -5.72
C LYS A 170 13.86 -3.73 -4.79
N TYR A 171 14.13 -2.54 -5.32
CA TYR A 171 14.31 -1.30 -4.56
C TYR A 171 13.22 -0.25 -4.83
N LEU A 172 12.09 -0.66 -5.44
CA LEU A 172 10.95 0.23 -5.70
C LEU A 172 10.27 0.73 -4.41
N ASP A 173 10.45 0.05 -3.28
CA ASP A 173 9.93 0.52 -1.99
C ASP A 173 10.57 1.86 -1.57
N PHE A 174 11.86 2.05 -1.86
CA PHE A 174 12.61 3.26 -1.54
C PHE A 174 12.21 4.42 -2.45
N SER A 175 11.93 4.17 -3.74
CA SER A 175 11.43 5.20 -4.64
C SER A 175 9.99 5.58 -4.34
N LEU A 176 9.13 4.62 -3.98
CA LEU A 176 7.77 4.89 -3.51
C LEU A 176 7.78 5.81 -2.29
N LYS A 177 8.69 5.57 -1.34
CA LYS A 177 8.84 6.43 -0.16
C LYS A 177 9.31 7.84 -0.52
N SER A 178 10.34 7.97 -1.36
CA SER A 178 11.00 9.26 -1.61
C SER A 178 10.29 10.12 -2.65
N ALA A 179 9.78 9.49 -3.71
CA ALA A 179 9.24 10.12 -4.91
C ALA A 179 7.76 9.82 -5.14
N GLY A 180 7.24 8.71 -4.61
CA GLY A 180 5.87 8.27 -4.86
C GLY A 180 5.72 7.65 -6.24
N MET A 181 4.49 7.68 -6.75
CA MET A 181 4.08 7.12 -8.03
C MET A 181 3.49 8.19 -8.92
N VAL A 182 3.64 8.05 -10.24
CA VAL A 182 3.06 8.94 -11.25
C VAL A 182 2.40 8.11 -12.35
N SER A 183 1.47 8.72 -13.09
CA SER A 183 0.81 8.09 -14.23
C SER A 183 1.79 7.80 -15.38
N SER A 184 1.66 6.64 -16.01
CA SER A 184 2.39 6.31 -17.24
C SER A 184 1.96 7.19 -18.44
N GLU A 185 0.78 7.81 -18.38
CA GLU A 185 0.34 8.82 -19.36
C GLU A 185 1.15 10.13 -19.23
N CYS A 186 1.56 10.47 -18.00
CA CYS A 186 2.39 11.64 -17.72
C CYS A 186 3.87 11.33 -17.99
N VAL A 187 4.40 10.25 -17.41
CA VAL A 187 5.79 9.80 -17.60
C VAL A 187 5.76 8.39 -18.18
N THR A 188 6.06 8.28 -19.48
CA THR A 188 5.91 7.02 -20.21
C THR A 188 6.83 5.91 -19.71
N ASN A 189 6.34 4.67 -19.76
CA ASN A 189 7.14 3.47 -19.54
C ASN A 189 8.00 3.07 -20.76
N ALA A 190 8.03 3.86 -21.84
CA ALA A 190 8.82 3.58 -23.06
C ALA A 190 10.35 3.57 -22.83
N GLY A 191 10.81 4.09 -21.70
CA GLY A 191 12.22 4.15 -21.33
C GLY A 191 12.41 4.86 -20.01
N ILE A 192 13.64 4.84 -19.49
CA ILE A 192 13.98 5.56 -18.27
C ILE A 192 13.94 7.08 -18.53
N PRO A 193 13.12 7.86 -17.79
CA PRO A 193 12.93 9.27 -18.08
C PRO A 193 14.19 10.09 -17.78
N ILE A 194 14.57 10.96 -18.71
CA ILE A 194 15.67 11.91 -18.54
C ILE A 194 15.28 12.99 -17.52
N GLU A 195 14.08 13.55 -17.67
CA GLU A 195 13.51 14.58 -16.79
C GLU A 195 12.35 14.02 -15.96
N PRO A 196 12.59 13.22 -14.90
CA PRO A 196 11.52 12.54 -14.16
C PRO A 196 10.52 13.51 -13.51
N ASN A 197 10.86 14.79 -13.34
CA ASN A 197 9.99 15.76 -12.66
C ASN A 197 9.01 16.50 -13.60
N LYS A 198 8.99 16.17 -14.89
CA LYS A 198 8.04 16.73 -15.86
C LYS A 198 7.30 15.61 -16.61
N CYS A 199 6.02 15.84 -16.90
CA CYS A 199 5.26 15.02 -17.82
C CYS A 199 5.72 15.28 -19.27
N ASN A 200 5.32 14.40 -20.19
CA ASN A 200 5.60 14.52 -21.63
C ASN A 200 5.10 15.84 -22.25
N ASN A 201 4.12 16.50 -21.64
CA ASN A 201 3.61 17.81 -22.05
C ASN A 201 4.31 19.01 -21.36
N GLY A 202 5.42 18.77 -20.65
CA GLY A 202 6.21 19.78 -19.93
C GLY A 202 5.64 20.20 -18.57
N LYS A 203 4.44 19.77 -18.20
CA LYS A 203 3.84 20.08 -16.89
C LYS A 203 4.58 19.36 -15.77
N LYS A 204 4.51 19.90 -14.55
CA LYS A 204 5.04 19.23 -13.35
C LYS A 204 4.27 17.93 -13.09
N VAL A 205 4.98 16.87 -12.71
CA VAL A 205 4.35 15.59 -12.35
C VAL A 205 3.47 15.72 -11.10
N SER A 206 2.29 15.09 -11.11
CA SER A 206 1.48 14.84 -9.91
C SER A 206 1.90 13.51 -9.30
N LYS A 207 2.09 13.48 -7.98
CA LYS A 207 2.65 12.33 -7.27
C LYS A 207 1.62 11.77 -6.30
N ASP A 208 1.25 10.51 -6.48
CA ASP A 208 0.42 9.76 -5.54
C ASP A 208 1.29 8.82 -4.69
N LEU A 209 0.77 8.38 -3.55
CA LEU A 209 1.42 7.42 -2.63
C LEU A 209 2.85 7.81 -2.19
N LYS A 210 3.25 9.08 -2.29
CA LYS A 210 4.55 9.53 -1.78
C LYS A 210 4.62 9.31 -0.26
N GLY A 211 5.69 8.68 0.18
CA GLY A 211 5.90 8.32 1.59
C GLY A 211 5.35 6.95 1.97
N TYR A 212 4.65 6.27 1.05
CA TYR A 212 4.29 4.87 1.22
C TYR A 212 5.52 3.97 1.07
N ARG A 213 5.40 2.75 1.56
CA ARG A 213 6.37 1.67 1.45
C ARG A 213 5.67 0.40 1.00
N ILE A 214 6.45 -0.51 0.42
CA ILE A 214 6.05 -1.91 0.26
C ILE A 214 6.30 -2.61 1.60
N GLY A 215 5.25 -3.18 2.18
CA GLY A 215 5.30 -3.99 3.38
C GLY A 215 5.08 -5.46 3.04
N ASN A 216 5.77 -6.33 3.77
CA ASN A 216 5.61 -7.78 3.67
C ASN A 216 4.75 -8.26 4.84
N PHE A 217 3.96 -9.29 4.61
CA PHE A 217 3.28 -10.03 5.67
C PHE A 217 3.52 -11.52 5.47
N TYR A 218 3.61 -12.23 6.59
CA TYR A 218 3.98 -13.64 6.60
C TYR A 218 3.05 -14.47 7.48
N ASP A 219 2.65 -15.63 6.96
CA ASP A 219 1.80 -16.62 7.62
C ASP A 219 0.44 -16.11 8.14
N TYR A 220 -0.19 -15.19 7.41
CA TYR A 220 -1.50 -14.64 7.77
C TYR A 220 -2.61 -15.65 7.53
N SER A 221 -3.61 -15.71 8.43
CA SER A 221 -4.86 -16.43 8.14
C SER A 221 -5.73 -15.65 7.16
N ALA A 222 -6.75 -16.29 6.58
CA ALA A 222 -7.73 -15.57 5.75
C ALA A 222 -8.38 -14.38 6.49
N THR A 223 -8.64 -14.50 7.80
CA THR A 223 -9.20 -13.38 8.59
C THR A 223 -8.21 -12.23 8.72
N ASP A 224 -6.92 -12.54 8.96
CA ASP A 224 -5.89 -11.50 9.06
C ASP A 224 -5.72 -10.78 7.71
N VAL A 225 -5.77 -11.51 6.59
CA VAL A 225 -5.73 -10.97 5.22
C VAL A 225 -6.90 -10.01 4.96
N LYS A 226 -8.12 -10.33 5.41
CA LYS A 226 -9.25 -9.40 5.35
C LYS A 226 -8.96 -8.10 6.12
N GLY A 227 -8.29 -8.20 7.27
CA GLY A 227 -7.84 -7.05 8.06
C GLY A 227 -6.82 -6.17 7.35
N LEU A 228 -5.96 -6.77 6.52
CA LEU A 228 -5.06 -6.01 5.64
C LEU A 228 -5.86 -5.25 4.57
N ILE A 229 -6.80 -5.92 3.89
CA ILE A 229 -7.57 -5.34 2.78
C ILE A 229 -8.35 -4.11 3.24
N ILE A 230 -8.98 -4.14 4.41
CA ILE A 230 -9.81 -3.03 4.89
C ILE A 230 -9.00 -1.84 5.44
N ARG A 231 -7.68 -1.96 5.58
CA ARG A 231 -6.78 -0.89 6.07
C ARG A 231 -5.88 -0.34 4.97
N PHE A 232 -5.40 -1.20 4.09
CA PHE A 232 -4.41 -0.85 3.08
C PHE A 232 -4.98 -0.87 1.66
N GLY A 233 -6.16 -1.45 1.48
CA GLY A 233 -6.81 -1.56 0.19
C GLY A 233 -6.42 -2.86 -0.48
N SER A 234 -5.82 -2.77 -1.67
CA SER A 234 -5.41 -3.95 -2.42
C SER A 234 -4.12 -4.55 -1.85
N ILE A 235 -4.00 -5.86 -1.91
CA ILE A 235 -2.80 -6.59 -1.48
C ILE A 235 -2.41 -7.63 -2.53
N LEU A 236 -1.13 -7.94 -2.62
CA LEU A 236 -0.58 -8.95 -3.52
C LEU A 236 -0.34 -10.24 -2.74
N VAL A 237 -0.93 -11.33 -3.19
CA VAL A 237 -0.76 -12.69 -2.67
C VAL A 237 -0.47 -13.61 -3.85
N ASP A 238 0.63 -14.34 -3.80
CA ASP A 238 1.17 -15.06 -4.96
C ASP A 238 1.28 -14.10 -6.17
N ASP A 239 0.58 -14.40 -7.27
CA ASP A 239 0.48 -13.57 -8.48
C ASP A 239 -0.89 -12.88 -8.60
N MET A 240 -1.67 -12.80 -7.51
CA MET A 240 -3.03 -12.25 -7.49
C MET A 240 -3.12 -10.98 -6.65
N ILE A 241 -3.87 -9.99 -7.14
CA ILE A 241 -4.20 -8.79 -6.37
C ILE A 241 -5.56 -8.98 -5.72
N LEU A 242 -5.58 -9.19 -4.40
CA LEU A 242 -6.83 -9.30 -3.64
C LEU A 242 -7.35 -7.89 -3.36
N VAL A 243 -8.59 -7.62 -3.76
CA VAL A 243 -9.24 -6.31 -3.63
C VAL A 243 -10.49 -6.34 -2.73
N GLY A 244 -10.93 -7.54 -2.34
CA GLY A 244 -12.10 -7.76 -1.50
C GLY A 244 -12.39 -9.24 -1.29
N TRP A 245 -13.56 -9.53 -0.73
CA TRP A 245 -14.08 -10.88 -0.55
C TRP A 245 -15.61 -10.94 -0.61
N GLY A 246 -16.13 -12.08 -1.04
CA GLY A 246 -17.49 -12.53 -0.81
C GLY A 246 -17.54 -13.54 0.34
N TRP A 247 -18.65 -14.28 0.44
CA TRP A 247 -18.90 -15.21 1.55
C TRP A 247 -17.73 -16.17 1.82
N SER A 248 -17.25 -16.85 0.79
CA SER A 248 -16.19 -17.86 0.86
C SER A 248 -15.16 -17.71 -0.26
N GLU A 249 -15.08 -16.51 -0.85
CA GLU A 249 -14.29 -16.25 -2.05
C GLU A 249 -13.54 -14.93 -1.90
N TRP A 250 -12.28 -14.91 -2.31
CA TRP A 250 -11.57 -13.69 -2.62
C TRP A 250 -12.11 -13.07 -3.91
N ILE A 251 -12.20 -11.75 -3.95
CA ILE A 251 -12.29 -10.99 -5.19
C ILE A 251 -10.87 -10.61 -5.57
N ALA A 252 -10.38 -11.16 -6.68
CA ALA A 252 -9.00 -11.02 -7.09
C ALA A 252 -8.88 -10.49 -8.52
N ALA A 253 -7.93 -9.60 -8.77
CA ALA A 253 -7.45 -9.27 -10.11
C ALA A 253 -6.25 -10.17 -10.43
N VAL A 254 -6.35 -10.95 -11.51
CA VAL A 254 -5.37 -11.96 -11.91
C VAL A 254 -4.81 -11.60 -13.28
N SER A 255 -3.48 -11.55 -13.39
CA SER A 255 -2.80 -11.21 -14.64
C SER A 255 -3.07 -12.26 -15.72
N GLN A 256 -3.27 -11.79 -16.95
CA GLN A 256 -3.47 -12.62 -18.13
C GLN A 256 -2.21 -12.67 -19.01
N SER A 257 -2.23 -13.55 -20.00
CA SER A 257 -1.11 -13.74 -20.93
C SER A 257 -0.83 -12.52 -21.82
N ASP A 258 -1.81 -11.65 -22.03
CA ASP A 258 -1.70 -10.42 -22.82
C ASP A 258 -1.32 -9.19 -21.98
N TYR A 259 -0.89 -9.40 -20.73
CA TYR A 259 -0.59 -8.34 -19.76
C TYR A 259 -1.79 -7.45 -19.40
N SER A 260 -2.99 -8.00 -19.45
CA SER A 260 -4.18 -7.44 -18.80
C SER A 260 -4.39 -8.05 -17.41
N TYR A 261 -5.33 -7.51 -16.64
CA TYR A 261 -5.89 -8.17 -15.46
C TYR A 261 -7.36 -8.51 -15.67
N LYS A 262 -7.80 -9.65 -15.12
CA LYS A 262 -9.21 -10.03 -15.08
C LYS A 262 -9.66 -10.29 -13.65
N GLY A 263 -10.92 -9.97 -13.37
CA GLY A 263 -11.52 -10.26 -12.09
C GLY A 263 -11.89 -11.74 -11.97
N TYR A 264 -11.58 -12.34 -10.82
CA TYR A 264 -12.00 -13.69 -10.47
C TYR A 264 -12.55 -13.75 -9.06
N ARG A 265 -13.39 -14.77 -8.83
CA ARG A 265 -13.75 -15.28 -7.51
C ARG A 265 -12.90 -16.50 -7.23
N VAL A 266 -12.08 -16.44 -6.19
CA VAL A 266 -11.15 -17.52 -5.83
C VAL A 266 -11.54 -18.04 -4.46
N LEU A 267 -11.80 -19.34 -4.32
CA LEU A 267 -12.18 -19.91 -3.03
C LEU A 267 -11.17 -19.57 -1.94
N ILE A 268 -11.67 -19.17 -0.78
CA ILE A 268 -10.85 -18.93 0.41
C ILE A 268 -10.53 -20.29 1.02
N ASP A 269 -9.24 -20.60 1.08
CA ASP A 269 -8.72 -21.72 1.83
C ASP A 269 -8.48 -21.25 3.27
N SER A 270 -9.30 -21.73 4.21
CA SER A 270 -9.22 -21.34 5.62
C SER A 270 -7.98 -21.88 6.33
N ASP A 271 -7.41 -22.97 5.83
CA ASP A 271 -6.26 -23.65 6.42
C ASP A 271 -4.95 -23.11 5.86
N ARG A 272 -5.02 -22.43 4.70
CA ARG A 272 -3.89 -21.78 4.07
C ARG A 272 -3.34 -20.61 4.91
N LYS A 273 -2.01 -20.57 4.96
CA LYS A 273 -1.24 -19.41 5.41
C LYS A 273 -0.84 -18.55 4.22
N TYR A 274 -1.13 -17.26 4.32
CA TYR A 274 -0.94 -16.28 3.27
C TYR A 274 0.30 -15.45 3.52
N ASN A 275 1.09 -15.25 2.46
CA ASN A 275 2.26 -14.40 2.42
C ASN A 275 2.10 -13.44 1.26
N GLY A 276 2.62 -12.23 1.38
CA GLY A 276 2.43 -11.25 0.32
C GLY A 276 2.94 -9.86 0.61
N TYR A 277 2.51 -8.94 -0.24
CA TYR A 277 2.91 -7.54 -0.22
C TYR A 277 1.70 -6.62 -0.15
N LEU A 278 1.89 -5.48 0.49
CA LEU A 278 0.91 -4.39 0.53
C LEU A 278 1.61 -3.04 0.51
N LEU A 279 0.87 -1.98 0.24
CA LEU A 279 1.39 -0.62 0.38
C LEU A 279 0.84 0.03 1.64
N PHE A 280 1.72 0.68 2.41
CA PHE A 280 1.30 1.39 3.62
C PHE A 280 2.15 2.64 3.84
N SER A 281 1.63 3.61 4.59
CA SER A 281 2.38 4.80 5.01
C SER A 281 2.75 4.72 6.49
N PRO A 282 4.04 4.52 6.84
CA PRO A 282 4.48 4.48 8.24
C PRO A 282 4.14 5.73 9.06
N SER A 283 3.89 6.87 8.38
CA SER A 283 3.60 8.16 9.00
C SER A 283 2.12 8.39 9.31
N GLN A 284 1.20 7.68 8.65
CA GLN A 284 -0.24 7.95 8.78
C GLN A 284 -0.89 7.38 10.05
N GLY A 285 -0.26 6.39 10.71
CA GLY A 285 -0.78 5.77 11.94
C GLY A 285 -0.95 6.70 13.15
N THR A 286 -0.44 7.94 13.09
CA THR A 286 -0.53 8.90 14.21
C THR A 286 -1.35 10.16 13.90
N ALA A 287 -1.47 10.57 12.64
CA ALA A 287 -2.06 11.86 12.30
C ALA A 287 -3.60 11.88 12.38
N TRP A 288 -4.26 10.80 11.95
CA TRP A 288 -5.73 10.74 11.95
C TRP A 288 -6.30 10.72 13.37
N PHE A 289 -5.65 10.03 14.31
CA PHE A 289 -6.06 10.00 15.71
C PHE A 289 -6.04 11.40 16.35
N ILE A 290 -5.05 12.24 16.01
CA ILE A 290 -4.93 13.61 16.52
C ILE A 290 -6.01 14.51 15.92
N ILE A 291 -6.28 14.40 14.61
CA ILE A 291 -7.29 15.21 13.93
C ILE A 291 -8.70 14.84 14.42
N SER A 292 -9.02 13.56 14.58
CA SER A 292 -10.33 13.12 15.08
C SER A 292 -10.59 13.56 16.53
N ILE A 293 -9.56 13.56 17.39
CA ILE A 293 -9.68 14.10 18.75
C ILE A 293 -9.96 15.60 18.73
N ILE A 294 -9.24 16.38 17.90
CA ILE A 294 -9.40 17.83 17.84
C ILE A 294 -10.78 18.22 17.29
N PHE A 295 -11.22 17.63 16.18
CA PHE A 295 -12.54 17.93 15.61
C PHE A 295 -13.69 17.36 16.44
N GLY A 296 -13.51 16.22 17.10
CA GLY A 296 -14.49 15.66 18.03
C GLY A 296 -14.70 16.54 19.27
N VAL A 297 -13.62 17.08 19.84
CA VAL A 297 -13.69 17.99 21.00
C VAL A 297 -14.29 19.34 20.60
N VAL A 298 -13.87 19.92 19.47
CA VAL A 298 -14.39 21.22 19.00
C VAL A 298 -15.86 21.12 18.55
N GLY A 299 -16.22 20.07 17.81
CA GLY A 299 -17.60 19.80 17.40
C GLY A 299 -18.51 19.53 18.60
N GLY A 300 -18.05 18.73 19.56
CA GLY A 300 -18.75 18.49 20.82
C GLY A 300 -18.98 19.76 21.64
N LEU A 301 -17.97 20.63 21.75
CA LEU A 301 -18.07 21.92 22.44
C LEU A 301 -19.07 22.87 21.75
N MET A 302 -19.10 22.92 20.42
CA MET A 302 -20.06 23.76 19.69
C MET A 302 -21.51 23.29 19.82
N ILE A 303 -21.74 21.97 19.81
CA ILE A 303 -23.07 21.41 20.04
C ILE A 303 -23.51 21.69 21.48
N PHE A 304 -22.61 21.50 22.45
CA PHE A 304 -22.92 21.74 23.86
C PHE A 304 -23.23 23.21 24.14
N THR A 305 -22.46 24.16 23.58
CA THR A 305 -22.75 25.60 23.72
C THR A 305 -24.05 25.98 23.01
N GLY A 306 -24.34 25.43 21.83
CA GLY A 306 -25.61 25.64 21.14
C GLY A 306 -26.81 25.18 21.97
N ILE A 307 -26.73 24.00 22.59
CA ILE A 307 -27.77 23.47 23.49
C ILE A 307 -27.91 24.36 24.74
N MET A 308 -26.80 24.77 25.36
CA MET A 308 -26.83 25.66 26.53
C MET A 308 -27.47 27.01 26.21
N ILE A 309 -27.17 27.60 25.05
CA ILE A 309 -27.79 28.85 24.59
C ILE A 309 -29.29 28.66 24.36
N LEU A 310 -29.70 27.57 23.72
CA LEU A 310 -31.11 27.23 23.53
C LEU A 310 -31.85 27.08 24.86
N VAL A 311 -31.30 26.31 25.80
CA VAL A 311 -31.89 26.12 27.14
C VAL A 311 -31.99 27.46 27.89
N CYS A 312 -30.95 28.29 27.87
CA CYS A 312 -30.99 29.62 28.47
C CYS A 312 -32.04 30.54 27.81
N TYR A 313 -32.19 30.46 26.49
CA TYR A 313 -33.19 31.25 25.76
C TYR A 313 -34.63 30.83 26.14
N TYR A 314 -34.88 29.52 26.29
CA TYR A 314 -36.19 29.02 26.72
C TYR A 314 -36.49 29.31 28.20
N CYS A 315 -35.49 29.23 29.10
CA CYS A 315 -35.68 29.55 30.51
C CYS A 315 -35.95 31.03 30.80
N LYS A 316 -35.56 31.95 29.91
CA LYS A 316 -35.79 33.39 30.08
C LYS A 316 -37.18 33.86 29.60
N ARG A 317 -37.96 32.96 28.99
CA ARG A 317 -39.28 33.24 28.40
C ARG A 317 -40.47 32.74 29.24
N VAL A 318 -40.21 32.25 30.44
CA VAL A 318 -41.18 31.87 31.48
C VAL A 318 -41.11 32.88 32.61
#